data_AF-A0A2S6IK99-F1
#
_entry.id   AF-A0A2S6IK99-F1
#
_cell.length_a   1.000
_cell.length_b   1.000
_cell.length_c   1.000
_cell.angle_alpha   90.00
_cell.angle_beta   90.00
_cell.angle_gamma   90.00
#
_symmetry.space_group_name_H-M   'P 1'
#
loop_
_entity.id
_entity.type
_entity.pdbx_description
1 polymer ?
#
loop_
_entity_poly.entity_id
_entity_poly.type
_entity_poly.pdbx_seq_one_letter_code
_entity_poly.pdbx_strand_id
1 'polypeptide(L)'
;MSHDLTSGVSRRLLLAGGLGAAAATGLTVGASATVAAPPKGVPLTDAQIYGVPTLNPLVEKRADPFITPRTDGTYYFTGSVPEYDRLVVRGAPTLAGLRDAEESVVWRRPLSGRMGGHIWAPELHRIDGRWYIYFAAGDSDNVFAIRMYAIESSLADPRDPAGWGDPQEVVTPWGWFKLDATTFEHRGRRYYVWAQAEPELAVNTSLYIAEMSSPWAIKGEPVRISTPTLSWEMRGFRVNEGAAVLIRNGKVFITYSASATDANYCMGLLTADAKADLLDFRSWTKSQEPVFTTNVQTSQYGPGHNSFTVAEDGVTDVLVYHARDYRDIVGDPLYDHNRHARVQKVYWHPDGTPLFGVPVGTGGPIVRLSPADVRSAAYVRHAEFVLRVDEAPRELADSQFRFVPGLAGAGTESIQSVNFPDRYVRIVDGEVRIDPVQPGDAAAPMASFRRVPTKWGVALQAAGDTGTYLRHESGRLTAGPAAGARTSFRLS
;
A
#
# COMPACT_ATOMS: atom_id res chain seq x y z
N MET A 1 -82.66 -21.38 27.12
CA MET A 1 -82.12 -22.75 27.20
C MET A 1 -80.63 -22.64 26.95
N SER A 2 -79.87 -22.24 27.99
CA SER A 2 -79.17 -23.11 28.96
C SER A 2 -77.90 -23.70 28.32
N HIS A 3 -76.68 -23.35 28.73
CA HIS A 3 -76.20 -23.23 30.10
C HIS A 3 -75.23 -22.06 30.34
N ASP A 4 -75.47 -21.47 31.51
CA ASP A 4 -74.62 -20.60 32.33
C ASP A 4 -73.38 -21.34 32.87
N LEU A 5 -72.35 -20.60 33.29
CA LEU A 5 -71.88 -20.54 34.69
C LEU A 5 -70.50 -19.86 34.83
N THR A 6 -70.52 -18.65 35.45
CA THR A 6 -69.69 -18.19 36.60
C THR A 6 -68.16 -18.14 36.49
N SER A 7 -67.39 -17.23 37.08
CA SER A 7 -67.60 -16.09 38.01
C SER A 7 -66.24 -15.39 38.17
N GLY A 8 -66.24 -14.09 38.44
CA GLY A 8 -65.02 -13.34 38.77
C GLY A 8 -64.54 -13.50 40.23
N VAL A 9 -63.57 -12.63 40.56
CA VAL A 9 -63.14 -12.14 41.90
C VAL A 9 -61.71 -12.53 42.36
N SER A 10 -60.83 -11.52 42.27
CA SER A 10 -59.96 -10.93 43.34
C SER A 10 -58.83 -11.70 44.06
N ARG A 11 -57.64 -11.07 43.98
CA ARG A 11 -56.62 -10.71 45.02
C ARG A 11 -56.13 -11.73 46.08
N ARG A 12 -54.79 -11.84 46.09
CA ARG A 12 -53.79 -11.86 47.20
C ARG A 12 -53.30 -13.20 47.79
N LEU A 13 -51.96 -13.34 47.69
CA LEU A 13 -50.95 -13.92 48.62
C LEU A 13 -51.12 -15.37 49.11
N LEU A 14 -50.12 -16.25 48.85
CA LEU A 14 -48.96 -16.52 49.73
C LEU A 14 -48.05 -17.64 49.18
N LEU A 15 -46.83 -17.67 49.73
CA LEU A 15 -45.61 -18.42 49.40
C LEU A 15 -45.72 -19.95 49.33
N ALA A 16 -44.98 -20.54 48.39
CA ALA A 16 -44.04 -21.69 48.53
C ALA A 16 -43.47 -21.95 47.11
N GLY A 17 -42.20 -21.77 46.78
CA GLY A 17 -41.00 -22.41 47.31
C GLY A 17 -40.30 -23.10 46.13
N GLY A 18 -39.01 -22.82 45.87
CA GLY A 18 -38.22 -23.58 44.89
C GLY A 18 -37.28 -22.77 44.00
N LEU A 19 -36.02 -22.72 44.43
CA LEU A 19 -34.77 -22.46 43.72
C LEU A 19 -34.80 -22.20 42.20
N GLY A 20 -34.23 -21.06 41.80
CA GLY A 20 -33.74 -20.80 40.45
C GLY A 20 -32.68 -19.70 40.48
N ALA A 21 -31.41 -20.11 40.51
CA ALA A 21 -30.25 -19.22 40.61
C ALA A 21 -30.18 -18.25 39.42
N ALA A 22 -29.96 -16.98 39.71
CA ALA A 22 -29.59 -15.97 38.73
C ALA A 22 -28.18 -16.27 38.21
N ALA A 23 -28.07 -16.73 36.97
CA ALA A 23 -26.82 -16.72 36.23
C ALA A 23 -26.74 -15.42 35.45
N ALA A 24 -25.92 -14.50 35.94
CA ALA A 24 -25.41 -13.39 35.15
C ALA A 24 -24.52 -13.96 34.04
N THR A 25 -25.05 -14.04 32.82
CA THR A 25 -24.22 -14.29 31.63
C THR A 25 -23.51 -12.99 31.28
N GLY A 26 -22.28 -12.88 31.76
CA GLY A 26 -21.36 -11.80 31.41
C GLY A 26 -21.18 -11.71 29.91
N LEU A 27 -21.13 -10.47 29.41
CA LEU A 27 -20.65 -10.16 28.08
C LEU A 27 -19.26 -10.78 27.90
N THR A 28 -19.16 -11.79 27.05
CA THR A 28 -17.88 -12.14 26.43
C THR A 28 -17.52 -11.02 25.48
N VAL A 29 -16.78 -10.04 25.98
CA VAL A 29 -15.97 -9.14 25.14
C VAL A 29 -15.09 -10.05 24.30
N GLY A 30 -15.38 -10.10 22.99
CA GLY A 30 -14.53 -10.80 22.04
C GLY A 30 -13.13 -10.21 22.15
N ALA A 31 -12.18 -11.04 22.56
CA ALA A 31 -10.78 -10.64 22.65
C ALA A 31 -10.34 -10.12 21.28
N SER A 32 -9.99 -8.84 21.20
CA SER A 32 -9.19 -8.33 20.10
C SER A 32 -7.96 -9.24 20.00
N ALA A 33 -7.81 -9.94 18.88
CA ALA A 33 -6.58 -10.64 18.57
C ALA A 33 -5.49 -9.58 18.34
N THR A 34 -4.93 -9.07 19.44
CA THR A 34 -3.62 -8.44 19.44
C THR A 34 -2.67 -9.52 18.95
N VAL A 35 -2.01 -9.29 17.80
CA VAL A 35 -0.90 -10.13 17.39
C VAL A 35 0.09 -10.11 18.54
N ALA A 36 0.22 -11.24 19.25
CA ALA A 36 1.07 -11.32 20.41
C ALA A 36 2.49 -10.95 19.97
N ALA A 37 3.12 -10.01 20.67
CA ALA A 37 4.52 -9.72 20.46
C ALA A 37 5.32 -11.03 20.60
N PRO A 38 6.31 -11.29 19.72
CA PRO A 38 7.07 -12.52 19.78
C PRO A 38 7.71 -12.69 21.16
N PRO A 39 7.86 -13.94 21.65
CA PRO A 39 8.45 -14.21 22.96
C PRO A 39 9.82 -13.53 23.07
N LYS A 40 10.07 -12.85 24.19
CA LYS A 40 11.37 -12.20 24.45
C LYS A 40 12.50 -13.22 24.28
N GLY A 41 13.45 -12.94 23.38
CA GLY A 41 14.63 -13.78 23.14
C GLY A 41 14.57 -14.66 21.90
N VAL A 42 13.44 -14.73 21.18
CA VAL A 42 13.37 -15.41 19.87
C VAL A 42 13.73 -14.40 18.77
N PRO A 43 14.71 -14.69 17.88
CA PRO A 43 15.01 -13.84 16.73
C PRO A 43 13.78 -13.68 15.82
N LEU A 44 13.53 -12.46 15.35
CA LEU A 44 12.48 -12.21 14.37
C LEU A 44 12.79 -12.92 13.05
N THR A 45 11.76 -13.42 12.38
CA THR A 45 11.88 -13.89 11.00
C THR A 45 12.04 -12.71 10.04
N ASP A 46 12.56 -12.95 8.84
CA ASP A 46 12.71 -11.90 7.82
C ASP A 46 11.36 -11.25 7.45
N ALA A 47 10.26 -12.03 7.48
CA ALA A 47 8.90 -11.53 7.29
C ALA A 47 8.47 -10.58 8.42
N GLN A 48 8.79 -10.91 9.67
CA GLN A 48 8.50 -10.06 10.83
C GLN A 48 9.36 -8.78 10.82
N ILE A 49 10.59 -8.86 10.32
CA ILE A 49 11.48 -7.69 10.16
C ILE A 49 10.93 -6.75 9.08
N TYR A 50 10.55 -7.30 7.91
CA TYR A 50 10.00 -6.50 6.83
C TYR A 50 8.67 -5.85 7.23
N GLY A 51 7.78 -6.62 7.85
CA GLY A 51 6.52 -6.14 8.44
C GLY A 51 5.38 -5.91 7.44
N VAL A 52 5.57 -6.19 6.16
CA VAL A 52 4.56 -6.06 5.09
C VAL A 52 4.54 -7.37 4.29
N PRO A 53 3.38 -7.85 3.81
CA PRO A 53 3.36 -9.06 2.99
C PRO A 53 4.16 -8.88 1.70
N THR A 54 4.85 -9.94 1.26
CA THR A 54 5.51 -10.01 -0.05
C THR A 54 4.71 -10.83 -1.06
N LEU A 55 3.42 -11.07 -0.77
CA LEU A 55 2.46 -11.63 -1.71
C LEU A 55 2.28 -10.61 -2.84
N ASN A 56 2.87 -10.91 -3.99
CA ASN A 56 2.84 -10.02 -5.14
C ASN A 56 2.43 -10.81 -6.39
N PRO A 57 1.27 -10.53 -6.99
CA PRO A 57 0.29 -9.53 -6.56
C PRO A 57 -0.44 -9.91 -5.26
N LEU A 58 -0.95 -8.89 -4.56
CA LEU A 58 -1.82 -9.08 -3.40
C LEU A 58 -3.23 -9.50 -3.84
N VAL A 59 -3.79 -8.80 -4.83
CA VAL A 59 -5.08 -9.14 -5.45
C VAL A 59 -4.97 -9.04 -6.95
N GLU A 60 -5.23 -10.13 -7.65
CA GLU A 60 -5.17 -10.17 -9.12
C GLU A 60 -6.33 -9.43 -9.77
N LYS A 61 -6.08 -8.82 -10.94
CA LYS A 61 -7.09 -8.16 -11.78
C LYS A 61 -7.91 -7.15 -10.98
N ARG A 62 -7.20 -6.34 -10.22
CA ARG A 62 -7.74 -5.20 -9.46
C ARG A 62 -6.84 -4.01 -9.72
N ALA A 63 -7.38 -3.05 -10.44
CA ALA A 63 -6.77 -1.74 -10.60
C ALA A 63 -7.22 -0.81 -9.46
N ASP A 64 -6.56 0.34 -9.38
CA ASP A 64 -6.93 1.45 -8.50
C ASP A 64 -7.19 1.00 -7.03
N PRO A 65 -6.24 0.28 -6.41
CA PRO A 65 -6.49 -0.39 -5.15
C PRO A 65 -6.50 0.58 -3.97
N PHE A 66 -7.56 0.48 -3.16
CA PHE A 66 -7.69 1.21 -1.91
C PHE A 66 -7.79 0.24 -0.73
N ILE A 67 -6.91 0.40 0.26
CA ILE A 67 -6.98 -0.35 1.52
C ILE A 67 -7.16 0.65 2.67
N THR A 68 -8.20 0.45 3.47
CA THR A 68 -8.43 1.28 4.66
C THR A 68 -7.34 1.05 5.71
N PRO A 69 -7.07 2.01 6.61
CA PRO A 69 -6.50 1.67 7.90
C PRO A 69 -7.35 0.60 8.62
N ARG A 70 -6.71 -0.22 9.44
CA ARG A 70 -7.39 -1.28 10.19
C ARG A 70 -8.45 -0.68 11.10
N THR A 71 -9.69 -1.07 10.89
CA THR A 71 -10.86 -0.57 11.62
C THR A 71 -11.52 -1.74 12.32
N ASP A 72 -11.66 -1.66 13.64
CA ASP A 72 -12.24 -2.72 14.47
C ASP A 72 -11.59 -4.11 14.21
N GLY A 73 -10.29 -4.10 13.95
CA GLY A 73 -9.51 -5.32 13.70
C GLY A 73 -9.53 -5.82 12.25
N THR A 74 -10.11 -5.08 11.31
CA THR A 74 -10.24 -5.48 9.90
C THR A 74 -9.68 -4.42 8.95
N TYR A 75 -8.89 -4.85 7.97
CA TYR A 75 -8.62 -4.08 6.75
C TYR A 75 -9.75 -4.32 5.77
N TYR A 76 -10.19 -3.27 5.08
CA TYR A 76 -11.10 -3.38 3.95
C TYR A 76 -10.38 -2.99 2.67
N PHE A 77 -10.61 -3.75 1.60
CA PHE A 77 -10.07 -3.51 0.27
C PHE A 77 -11.19 -3.29 -0.73
N THR A 78 -10.98 -2.31 -1.59
CA THR A 78 -11.76 -2.09 -2.81
C THR A 78 -10.81 -1.72 -3.96
N GLY A 79 -11.32 -1.74 -5.19
CA GLY A 79 -10.59 -1.34 -6.38
C GLY A 79 -11.44 -1.53 -7.62
N SER A 80 -10.99 -0.98 -8.75
CA SER A 80 -11.64 -1.14 -10.04
C SER A 80 -11.61 -2.61 -10.48
N VAL A 81 -12.80 -3.18 -10.67
CA VAL A 81 -12.96 -4.50 -11.30
C VAL A 81 -12.83 -4.39 -12.81
N PRO A 82 -12.38 -5.44 -13.53
CA PRO A 82 -12.13 -5.35 -14.97
C PRO A 82 -13.37 -5.01 -15.80
N GLU A 83 -14.55 -5.41 -15.34
CA GLU A 83 -15.81 -5.15 -16.05
C GLU A 83 -16.32 -3.70 -15.89
N TYR A 84 -15.74 -2.93 -14.97
CA TYR A 84 -16.14 -1.55 -14.63
C TYR A 84 -17.65 -1.37 -14.40
N ASP A 85 -18.32 -2.34 -13.74
CA ASP A 85 -19.78 -2.39 -13.63
C ASP A 85 -20.33 -2.33 -12.18
N ARG A 86 -19.46 -2.35 -11.18
CA ARG A 86 -19.85 -2.51 -9.78
C ARG A 86 -18.80 -2.03 -8.79
N LEU A 87 -19.26 -1.79 -7.56
CA LEU A 87 -18.42 -1.54 -6.40
C LEU A 87 -18.29 -2.83 -5.58
N VAL A 88 -17.07 -3.13 -5.14
CA VAL A 88 -16.77 -4.35 -4.38
C VAL A 88 -16.02 -4.03 -3.10
N VAL A 89 -16.27 -4.80 -2.04
CA VAL A 89 -15.54 -4.70 -0.77
C VAL A 89 -15.19 -6.10 -0.29
N ARG A 90 -13.94 -6.32 0.11
CA ARG A 90 -13.50 -7.50 0.87
C ARG A 90 -12.84 -7.06 2.16
N GLY A 91 -12.81 -7.95 3.16
CA GLY A 91 -12.26 -7.63 4.48
C GLY A 91 -11.47 -8.77 5.10
N ALA A 92 -10.33 -8.45 5.71
CA ALA A 92 -9.46 -9.41 6.39
C ALA A 92 -8.74 -8.80 7.60
N PRO A 93 -8.36 -9.58 8.62
CA PRO A 93 -7.63 -9.07 9.79
C PRO A 93 -6.16 -8.73 9.51
N THR A 94 -5.61 -9.18 8.37
CA THR A 94 -4.23 -8.92 7.95
C THR A 94 -4.23 -8.47 6.49
N LEU A 95 -3.22 -7.70 6.09
CA LEU A 95 -3.01 -7.30 4.70
C LEU A 95 -2.89 -8.55 3.81
N ALA A 96 -2.12 -9.55 4.25
CA ALA A 96 -1.95 -10.81 3.53
C ALA A 96 -3.28 -11.55 3.29
N GLY A 97 -4.17 -11.54 4.28
CA GLY A 97 -5.48 -12.21 4.21
C GLY A 97 -6.44 -11.60 3.18
N LEU A 98 -6.19 -10.37 2.70
CA LEU A 98 -7.02 -9.75 1.65
C LEU A 98 -6.95 -10.51 0.31
N ARG A 99 -5.88 -11.28 0.08
CA ARG A 99 -5.71 -12.13 -1.10
C ARG A 99 -6.85 -13.13 -1.25
N ASP A 100 -7.18 -13.79 -0.14
CA ASP A 100 -8.13 -14.91 -0.11
C ASP A 100 -9.51 -14.52 0.45
N ALA A 101 -9.66 -13.27 0.90
CA ALA A 101 -10.92 -12.77 1.43
C ALA A 101 -12.02 -12.75 0.36
N GLU A 102 -13.21 -13.21 0.75
CA GLU A 102 -14.41 -13.16 -0.09
C GLU A 102 -14.76 -11.72 -0.47
N GLU A 103 -15.16 -11.53 -1.72
CA GLU A 103 -15.54 -10.25 -2.28
C GLU A 103 -17.06 -10.08 -2.28
N SER A 104 -17.53 -9.02 -1.62
CA SER A 104 -18.93 -8.64 -1.61
C SER A 104 -19.18 -7.55 -2.65
N VAL A 105 -20.21 -7.73 -3.49
CA VAL A 105 -20.70 -6.66 -4.38
C VAL A 105 -21.66 -5.79 -3.60
N VAL A 106 -21.29 -4.52 -3.38
CA VAL A 106 -22.08 -3.60 -2.53
C VAL A 106 -22.97 -2.67 -3.34
N TRP A 107 -22.66 -2.47 -4.62
CA TRP A 107 -23.48 -1.67 -5.53
C TRP A 107 -23.19 -2.06 -6.99
N ARG A 108 -24.19 -1.95 -7.86
CA ARG A 108 -24.07 -2.21 -9.31
C ARG A 108 -24.63 -1.06 -10.11
N ARG A 109 -24.00 -0.75 -11.24
CA ARG A 109 -24.49 0.28 -12.16
C ARG A 109 -25.87 -0.07 -12.71
N PRO A 110 -26.74 0.93 -12.95
CA PRO A 110 -27.96 0.72 -13.73
C PRO A 110 -27.63 0.37 -15.19
N LEU A 111 -28.56 -0.29 -15.88
CA LEU A 111 -28.40 -0.67 -17.29
C LEU A 111 -28.53 0.51 -18.27
N SER A 112 -29.16 1.61 -17.84
CA SER A 112 -29.38 2.79 -18.66
C SER A 112 -29.38 4.07 -17.82
N GLY A 113 -29.12 5.19 -18.47
CA GLY A 113 -29.10 6.52 -17.87
C GLY A 113 -27.85 6.80 -17.06
N ARG A 114 -28.01 7.64 -16.04
CA ARG A 114 -26.92 8.14 -15.22
C ARG A 114 -26.19 7.03 -14.48
N MET A 115 -24.87 7.13 -14.40
CA MET A 115 -24.00 6.11 -13.79
C MET A 115 -24.04 4.73 -14.47
N GLY A 116 -24.67 4.60 -15.64
CA GLY A 116 -24.73 3.33 -16.40
C GLY A 116 -23.48 3.05 -17.24
N GLY A 117 -22.45 3.90 -17.17
CA GLY A 117 -21.18 3.79 -17.89
C GLY A 117 -20.09 3.08 -17.08
N HIS A 118 -18.83 3.50 -17.26
CA HIS A 118 -17.70 2.91 -16.53
C HIS A 118 -17.72 3.29 -15.05
N ILE A 119 -17.58 2.32 -14.15
CA ILE A 119 -17.43 2.49 -12.70
C ILE A 119 -15.96 2.33 -12.31
N TRP A 120 -15.34 3.39 -11.80
CA TRP A 120 -13.90 3.47 -11.58
C TRP A 120 -13.52 3.91 -10.16
N ALA A 121 -12.34 3.43 -9.75
CA ALA A 121 -11.53 3.91 -8.65
C ALA A 121 -12.30 4.15 -7.34
N PRO A 122 -12.93 3.11 -6.77
CA PRO A 122 -13.57 3.26 -5.48
C PRO A 122 -12.55 3.48 -4.36
N GLU A 123 -12.82 4.44 -3.47
CA GLU A 123 -12.12 4.59 -2.20
C GLU A 123 -13.10 4.48 -1.03
N LEU A 124 -12.83 3.60 -0.08
CA LEU A 124 -13.67 3.38 1.10
C LEU A 124 -13.16 4.18 2.30
N HIS A 125 -13.93 5.14 2.79
CA HIS A 125 -13.56 6.01 3.91
C HIS A 125 -14.53 5.87 5.07
N ARG A 126 -14.03 5.96 6.30
CA ARG A 126 -14.85 6.10 7.50
C ARG A 126 -14.87 7.56 7.93
N ILE A 127 -16.05 8.18 7.91
CA ILE A 127 -16.25 9.60 8.24
C ILE A 127 -17.39 9.69 9.24
N ASP A 128 -17.15 10.30 10.40
CA ASP A 128 -18.13 10.49 11.48
C ASP A 128 -18.90 9.21 11.86
N GLY A 129 -18.18 8.08 11.87
CA GLY A 129 -18.70 6.75 12.24
C GLY A 129 -19.42 5.99 11.13
N ARG A 130 -19.61 6.60 9.94
CA ARG A 130 -20.24 5.98 8.77
C ARG A 130 -19.22 5.65 7.68
N TRP A 131 -19.59 4.75 6.77
CA TRP A 131 -18.77 4.39 5.62
C TRP A 131 -19.21 5.14 4.38
N TYR A 132 -18.25 5.59 3.59
CA TYR A 132 -18.46 6.24 2.30
C TYR A 132 -17.57 5.58 1.25
N ILE A 133 -18.12 5.26 0.08
CA ILE A 133 -17.32 4.96 -1.10
C ILE A 133 -17.37 6.16 -2.03
N TYR A 134 -16.21 6.77 -2.29
CA TYR A 134 -16.04 7.71 -3.39
C TYR A 134 -15.69 6.92 -4.64
N PHE A 135 -16.35 7.20 -5.77
CA PHE A 135 -16.08 6.52 -7.04
C PHE A 135 -16.40 7.44 -8.21
N ALA A 136 -15.95 7.06 -9.40
CA ALA A 136 -16.31 7.76 -10.63
C ALA A 136 -17.26 6.90 -11.49
N ALA A 137 -18.23 7.54 -12.15
CA ALA A 137 -19.15 6.86 -13.04
C ALA A 137 -19.49 7.70 -14.28
N GLY A 138 -19.47 7.05 -15.45
CA GLY A 138 -20.02 7.60 -16.70
C GLY A 138 -21.50 7.27 -16.89
N ASP A 139 -22.11 7.78 -17.95
CA ASP A 139 -23.50 7.49 -18.30
C ASP A 139 -23.58 6.37 -19.35
N SER A 140 -24.73 5.71 -19.48
CA SER A 140 -24.84 4.56 -20.40
C SER A 140 -24.69 4.93 -21.88
N ASP A 141 -25.13 6.14 -22.24
CA ASP A 141 -25.09 6.68 -23.61
C ASP A 141 -23.78 7.41 -23.92
N ASN A 142 -23.04 7.84 -22.89
CA ASN A 142 -21.67 8.32 -22.99
C ASN A 142 -20.85 7.80 -21.82
N VAL A 143 -20.21 6.64 -22.02
CA VAL A 143 -19.46 5.93 -20.97
C VAL A 143 -18.27 6.72 -20.42
N PHE A 144 -17.81 7.76 -21.14
CA PHE A 144 -16.75 8.66 -20.70
C PHE A 144 -17.28 9.98 -20.12
N ALA A 145 -18.60 10.19 -19.99
CA ALA A 145 -19.17 11.30 -19.22
C ALA A 145 -18.95 11.13 -17.70
N ILE A 146 -17.70 10.86 -17.30
CA ILE A 146 -17.28 10.44 -15.97
C ILE A 146 -17.44 11.58 -14.98
N ARG A 147 -18.23 11.34 -13.93
CA ARG A 147 -18.35 12.23 -12.76
C ARG A 147 -18.04 11.51 -11.47
N MET A 148 -17.81 12.30 -10.42
CA MET A 148 -17.55 11.81 -9.07
C MET A 148 -18.86 11.62 -8.31
N TYR A 149 -18.95 10.51 -7.59
CA TYR A 149 -20.07 10.15 -6.74
C TYR A 149 -19.57 9.66 -5.39
N ALA A 150 -20.43 9.77 -4.37
CA ALA A 150 -20.24 9.19 -3.07
C ALA A 150 -21.49 8.38 -2.69
N ILE A 151 -21.31 7.16 -2.18
CA ILE A 151 -22.41 6.34 -1.63
C ILE A 151 -22.12 6.11 -0.14
N GLU A 152 -23.14 6.17 0.71
CA GLU A 152 -23.03 6.00 2.16
C GLU A 152 -23.50 4.60 2.57
N SER A 153 -22.83 3.98 3.54
CA SER A 153 -23.37 2.87 4.32
C SER A 153 -23.56 3.23 5.79
N SER A 154 -24.73 2.84 6.31
CA SER A 154 -25.12 3.02 7.71
C SER A 154 -24.72 1.85 8.62
N LEU A 155 -24.28 0.72 8.05
CA LEU A 155 -23.91 -0.47 8.80
C LEU A 155 -22.44 -0.45 9.20
N ALA A 156 -22.11 -1.13 10.30
CA ALA A 156 -20.74 -1.20 10.80
C ALA A 156 -19.82 -2.00 9.86
N ASP A 157 -20.34 -3.06 9.22
CA ASP A 157 -19.60 -3.84 8.23
C ASP A 157 -19.90 -3.31 6.81
N PRO A 158 -18.93 -2.67 6.14
CA PRO A 158 -19.13 -2.09 4.80
C PRO A 158 -19.30 -3.16 3.71
N ARG A 159 -19.11 -4.45 4.03
CA ARG A 159 -19.34 -5.56 3.09
C ARG A 159 -20.82 -5.90 2.91
N ASP A 160 -21.68 -5.52 3.86
CA ASP A 160 -23.10 -5.82 3.78
C ASP A 160 -23.81 -4.86 2.79
N PRO A 161 -24.31 -5.36 1.65
CA PRO A 161 -24.98 -4.52 0.65
C PRO A 161 -26.25 -3.84 1.19
N ALA A 162 -26.90 -4.39 2.23
CA ALA A 162 -28.13 -3.81 2.79
C ALA A 162 -27.91 -2.47 3.48
N GLY A 163 -26.66 -2.13 3.82
CA GLY A 163 -26.32 -0.88 4.47
C GLY A 163 -26.20 0.33 3.53
N TRP A 164 -26.01 0.08 2.23
CA TRP A 164 -25.68 1.11 1.25
C TRP A 164 -26.93 1.80 0.68
N GLY A 165 -26.92 3.13 0.69
CA GLY A 165 -27.99 3.98 0.14
C GLY A 165 -27.80 4.36 -1.32
N ASP A 166 -28.41 5.47 -1.74
CA ASP A 166 -28.29 5.98 -3.11
C ASP A 166 -27.02 6.82 -3.30
N PRO A 167 -26.24 6.60 -4.39
CA PRO A 167 -25.11 7.46 -4.73
C PRO A 167 -25.53 8.93 -4.91
N GLN A 168 -24.71 9.83 -4.35
CA GLN A 168 -24.83 11.28 -4.47
C GLN A 168 -23.71 11.80 -5.36
N GLU A 169 -24.02 12.65 -6.34
CA GLU A 169 -23.00 13.30 -7.17
C GLU A 169 -22.24 14.37 -6.35
N VAL A 170 -20.92 14.37 -6.45
CA VAL A 170 -20.08 15.47 -5.95
C VAL A 170 -19.94 16.52 -7.05
N VAL A 171 -20.70 17.59 -6.92
CA VAL A 171 -20.76 18.68 -7.90
C VAL A 171 -19.55 19.61 -7.77
N THR A 172 -18.99 20.02 -8.91
CA THR A 172 -17.91 21.01 -9.03
C THR A 172 -18.32 22.07 -10.05
N PRO A 173 -17.73 23.28 -10.06
CA PRO A 173 -18.29 24.41 -10.81
C PRO A 173 -18.24 24.26 -12.35
N TRP A 174 -17.46 23.33 -12.90
CA TRP A 174 -17.32 23.15 -14.34
C TRP A 174 -17.14 21.69 -14.77
N GLY A 175 -17.09 21.48 -16.10
CA GLY A 175 -16.56 20.29 -16.77
C GLY A 175 -17.42 19.05 -16.61
N TRP A 176 -17.22 18.07 -17.49
CA TRP A 176 -17.78 16.73 -17.31
C TRP A 176 -16.79 15.74 -16.72
N PHE A 177 -15.63 15.56 -17.34
CA PHE A 177 -14.64 14.58 -16.94
C PHE A 177 -13.96 14.91 -15.59
N LYS A 178 -14.36 14.18 -14.55
CA LYS A 178 -13.79 14.26 -13.20
C LYS A 178 -13.90 12.93 -12.47
N LEU A 179 -12.80 12.51 -11.86
CA LEU A 179 -12.61 11.16 -11.31
C LEU A 179 -11.59 11.17 -10.15
N ASP A 180 -11.32 9.98 -9.61
CA ASP A 180 -10.22 9.70 -8.69
C ASP A 180 -10.23 10.58 -7.44
N ALA A 181 -11.42 10.67 -6.87
CA ALA A 181 -11.66 11.41 -5.65
C ALA A 181 -11.09 10.69 -4.43
N THR A 182 -10.25 11.40 -3.68
CA THR A 182 -9.82 11.01 -2.33
C THR A 182 -10.19 12.09 -1.32
N THR A 183 -10.22 11.72 -0.04
CA THR A 183 -10.46 12.65 1.06
C THR A 183 -9.50 12.40 2.22
N PHE A 184 -9.17 13.47 2.93
CA PHE A 184 -8.38 13.39 4.16
C PHE A 184 -8.80 14.48 5.14
N GLU A 185 -8.56 14.23 6.42
CA GLU A 185 -8.72 15.23 7.46
C GLU A 185 -7.37 15.80 7.87
N HIS A 186 -7.31 17.12 8.04
CA HIS A 186 -6.13 17.79 8.58
C HIS A 186 -6.53 19.04 9.36
N ARG A 187 -6.07 19.13 10.61
CA ARG A 187 -6.33 20.26 11.52
C ARG A 187 -7.82 20.61 11.67
N GLY A 188 -8.66 19.57 11.80
CA GLY A 188 -10.11 19.71 12.00
C GLY A 188 -10.90 20.13 10.76
N ARG A 189 -10.27 20.11 9.58
CA ARG A 189 -10.91 20.35 8.28
C ARG A 189 -10.78 19.10 7.43
N ARG A 190 -11.85 18.74 6.73
CA ARG A 190 -11.82 17.68 5.71
C ARG A 190 -11.60 18.31 4.34
N TYR A 191 -10.70 17.72 3.58
CA TYR A 191 -10.38 18.12 2.22
C TYR A 191 -10.79 17.02 1.24
N TYR A 192 -11.10 17.44 0.03
CA TYR A 192 -11.38 16.61 -1.13
C TYR A 192 -10.33 16.90 -2.19
N VAL A 193 -9.68 15.86 -2.73
CA VAL A 193 -8.69 15.97 -3.80
C VAL A 193 -9.13 15.08 -4.94
N TRP A 194 -9.06 15.58 -6.17
CA TRP A 194 -9.54 14.83 -7.34
C TRP A 194 -8.85 15.26 -8.63
N ALA A 195 -9.05 14.45 -9.68
CA ALA A 195 -8.60 14.73 -11.03
C ALA A 195 -9.76 15.29 -11.86
N GLN A 196 -9.54 16.40 -12.58
CA GLN A 196 -10.60 16.99 -13.40
C GLN A 196 -10.04 17.68 -14.65
N ALA A 197 -10.77 17.58 -15.75
CA ALA A 197 -10.51 18.34 -16.97
C ALA A 197 -10.94 19.81 -16.79
N GLU A 198 -10.08 20.73 -17.24
CA GLU A 198 -10.37 22.17 -17.27
C GLU A 198 -10.52 22.59 -18.74
N PRO A 199 -11.66 23.20 -19.14
CA PRO A 199 -11.93 23.52 -20.55
C PRO A 199 -10.86 24.40 -21.20
N GLU A 200 -10.19 25.24 -20.43
CA GLU A 200 -9.20 26.21 -20.91
C GLU A 200 -7.78 25.61 -21.02
N LEU A 201 -7.55 24.41 -20.49
CA LEU A 201 -6.25 23.76 -20.54
C LEU A 201 -6.21 22.64 -21.59
N ALA A 202 -5.17 22.66 -22.42
CA ALA A 202 -4.89 21.59 -23.39
C ALA A 202 -4.23 20.36 -22.73
N VAL A 203 -4.87 19.79 -21.70
CA VAL A 203 -4.47 18.58 -20.97
C VAL A 203 -5.69 17.69 -20.70
N ASN A 204 -5.49 16.42 -20.35
CA ASN A 204 -6.58 15.53 -19.98
C ASN A 204 -7.16 15.90 -18.61
N THR A 205 -6.30 15.92 -17.58
CA THR A 205 -6.69 16.22 -16.20
C THR A 205 -5.59 16.94 -15.44
N SER A 206 -6.01 17.78 -14.50
CA SER A 206 -5.18 18.38 -13.45
C SER A 206 -5.72 17.97 -12.08
N LEU A 207 -4.93 18.15 -11.02
CA LEU A 207 -5.37 17.90 -9.65
C LEU A 207 -5.92 19.16 -9.01
N TYR A 208 -7.02 18.97 -8.27
CA TYR A 208 -7.70 20.02 -7.53
C TYR A 208 -7.87 19.62 -6.07
N ILE A 209 -7.94 20.62 -5.19
CA ILE A 209 -8.27 20.47 -3.78
C ILE A 209 -9.36 21.45 -3.38
N ALA A 210 -10.25 21.04 -2.49
CA ALA A 210 -11.24 21.90 -1.83
C ALA A 210 -11.49 21.43 -0.39
N GLU A 211 -11.96 22.31 0.49
CA GLU A 211 -12.55 21.89 1.77
C GLU A 211 -13.91 21.22 1.50
N MET A 212 -14.37 20.32 2.39
CA MET A 212 -15.69 19.71 2.32
C MET A 212 -16.67 20.32 3.33
N SER A 213 -17.91 20.58 2.91
CA SER A 213 -19.02 20.94 3.82
C SER A 213 -19.82 19.73 4.30
N SER A 214 -19.76 18.63 3.56
CA SER A 214 -20.29 17.32 3.94
C SER A 214 -19.47 16.23 3.24
N PRO A 215 -19.63 14.94 3.57
CA PRO A 215 -18.93 13.86 2.88
C PRO A 215 -19.17 13.77 1.36
N TRP A 216 -20.11 14.52 0.78
CA TRP A 216 -20.39 14.52 -0.66
C TRP A 216 -20.55 15.92 -1.26
N ALA A 217 -20.12 16.97 -0.55
CA ALA A 217 -20.18 18.35 -1.04
C ALA A 217 -18.91 19.12 -0.70
N ILE A 218 -18.33 19.76 -1.71
CA ILE A 218 -17.20 20.69 -1.53
C ILE A 218 -17.70 22.06 -1.03
N LYS A 219 -16.80 22.80 -0.39
CA LYS A 219 -17.00 24.13 0.15
C LYS A 219 -16.06 25.12 -0.54
N GLY A 220 -16.63 26.16 -1.13
CA GLY A 220 -15.88 27.20 -1.84
C GLY A 220 -15.37 26.73 -3.20
N GLU A 221 -14.45 27.51 -3.77
CA GLU A 221 -13.88 27.26 -5.08
C GLU A 221 -12.76 26.21 -5.04
N PRO A 222 -12.72 25.26 -5.99
CA PRO A 222 -11.58 24.37 -6.18
C PRO A 222 -10.27 25.10 -6.44
N VAL A 223 -9.17 24.59 -5.90
CA VAL A 223 -7.82 25.11 -6.13
C VAL A 223 -7.02 24.10 -6.93
N ARG A 224 -6.52 24.52 -8.11
CA ARG A 224 -5.63 23.69 -8.93
C ARG A 224 -4.25 23.63 -8.28
N ILE A 225 -3.79 22.43 -7.92
CA ILE A 225 -2.51 22.22 -7.22
C ILE A 225 -1.46 21.52 -8.09
N SER A 226 -1.86 20.93 -9.22
CA SER A 226 -0.93 20.32 -10.17
C SER A 226 -1.52 20.21 -11.56
N THR A 227 -0.72 20.49 -12.58
CA THR A 227 -1.04 20.30 -14.00
C THR A 227 0.12 19.55 -14.68
N PRO A 228 -0.16 18.56 -15.55
CA PRO A 228 0.88 17.81 -16.25
C PRO A 228 1.65 18.72 -17.21
N THR A 229 2.94 18.91 -16.93
CA THR A 229 3.84 19.81 -17.65
C THR A 229 5.22 19.19 -17.88
N LEU A 230 5.61 18.23 -17.06
CA LEU A 230 6.88 17.52 -17.17
C LEU A 230 6.77 16.40 -18.23
N SER A 231 7.87 16.09 -18.90
CA SER A 231 7.87 15.14 -20.03
C SER A 231 7.40 13.73 -19.63
N TRP A 232 7.66 13.30 -18.40
CA TRP A 232 7.20 12.04 -17.85
C TRP A 232 5.71 12.05 -17.44
N GLU A 233 5.06 13.22 -17.36
CA GLU A 233 3.62 13.34 -17.08
C GLU A 233 2.75 13.29 -18.36
N MET A 234 3.38 13.32 -19.53
CA MET A 234 2.72 13.60 -20.82
C MET A 234 2.94 12.50 -21.87
N ARG A 235 3.32 11.29 -21.47
CA ARG A 235 3.55 10.18 -22.40
C ARG A 235 2.21 9.49 -22.70
N GLY A 236 1.81 9.49 -23.97
CA GLY A 236 0.50 9.02 -24.41
C GLY A 236 -0.60 10.05 -24.15
N PHE A 237 -0.85 10.38 -22.87
CA PHE A 237 -1.82 11.38 -22.44
C PHE A 237 -1.19 12.38 -21.46
N ARG A 238 -1.77 13.58 -21.37
CA ARG A 238 -1.33 14.65 -20.46
C ARG A 238 -2.16 14.59 -19.18
N VAL A 239 -1.74 13.75 -18.23
CA VAL A 239 -2.58 13.32 -17.10
C VAL A 239 -1.90 13.62 -15.77
N ASN A 240 -2.66 14.19 -14.83
CA ASN A 240 -2.44 14.00 -13.41
C ASN A 240 -3.75 13.44 -12.82
N GLU A 241 -3.71 12.25 -12.23
CA GLU A 241 -4.88 11.54 -11.69
C GLU A 241 -4.53 10.69 -10.45
N GLY A 242 -5.45 9.90 -9.91
CA GLY A 242 -5.19 8.93 -8.83
C GLY A 242 -4.45 9.53 -7.63
N ALA A 243 -4.98 10.62 -7.05
CA ALA A 243 -4.33 11.31 -5.94
C ALA A 243 -4.45 10.52 -4.63
N ALA A 244 -3.37 10.44 -3.85
CA ALA A 244 -3.38 9.81 -2.53
C ALA A 244 -2.55 10.61 -1.52
N VAL A 245 -3.05 10.68 -0.27
CA VAL A 245 -2.52 11.58 0.75
C VAL A 245 -1.82 10.84 1.88
N LEU A 246 -0.64 11.33 2.26
CA LEU A 246 0.13 10.84 3.40
C LEU A 246 0.59 12.02 4.26
N ILE A 247 0.20 12.04 5.53
CA ILE A 247 0.55 13.12 6.48
C ILE A 247 1.54 12.59 7.51
N ARG A 248 2.80 13.01 7.39
CA ARG A 248 3.93 12.54 8.21
C ARG A 248 4.98 13.63 8.33
N ASN A 249 5.78 13.56 9.39
CA ASN A 249 6.99 14.40 9.55
C ASN A 249 6.75 15.91 9.40
N GLY A 250 5.58 16.39 9.83
CA GLY A 250 5.20 17.80 9.71
C GLY A 250 4.89 18.26 8.28
N LYS A 251 4.63 17.34 7.36
CA LYS A 251 4.32 17.60 5.95
C LYS A 251 3.05 16.87 5.51
N VAL A 252 2.43 17.40 4.46
CA VAL A 252 1.37 16.74 3.70
C VAL A 252 1.95 16.38 2.35
N PHE A 253 1.93 15.09 2.03
CA PHE A 253 2.36 14.52 0.77
C PHE A 253 1.12 14.12 -0.02
N ILE A 254 1.03 14.57 -1.28
CA ILE A 254 0.03 14.07 -2.23
C ILE A 254 0.79 13.39 -3.36
N THR A 255 0.77 12.07 -3.39
CA THR A 255 1.17 11.34 -4.60
C THR A 255 0.04 11.40 -5.62
N TYR A 256 0.40 11.28 -6.88
CA TYR A 256 -0.55 11.23 -7.98
C TYR A 256 0.05 10.44 -9.13
N SER A 257 -0.77 9.95 -10.04
CA SER A 257 -0.33 9.20 -11.22
C SER A 257 -0.34 10.08 -12.46
N ALA A 258 0.53 9.77 -13.42
CA ALA A 258 0.69 10.55 -14.64
C ALA A 258 0.98 9.69 -15.87
N SER A 259 0.88 10.28 -17.07
CA SER A 259 0.93 9.61 -18.37
C SER A 259 -0.19 8.60 -18.61
N ALA A 260 -0.16 7.91 -19.74
CA ALA A 260 -1.11 6.83 -20.06
C ALA A 260 -0.97 5.63 -19.10
N THR A 261 -2.06 4.87 -18.92
CA THR A 261 -2.13 3.66 -18.08
C THR A 261 -1.45 2.43 -18.71
N ASP A 262 -0.31 2.65 -19.38
CA ASP A 262 0.58 1.64 -19.96
C ASP A 262 1.91 1.59 -19.16
N ALA A 263 3.00 1.08 -19.74
CA ALA A 263 4.30 1.04 -19.06
C ALA A 263 4.91 2.42 -18.73
N ASN A 264 4.34 3.52 -19.23
CA ASN A 264 4.73 4.89 -18.89
C ASN A 264 4.08 5.40 -17.60
N TYR A 265 3.03 4.72 -17.12
CA TYR A 265 2.33 5.12 -15.90
C TYR A 265 3.31 5.15 -14.72
N CYS A 266 3.28 6.23 -13.96
CA CYS A 266 4.19 6.46 -12.85
C CYS A 266 3.60 7.46 -11.86
N MET A 267 4.21 7.54 -10.67
CA MET A 267 3.76 8.43 -9.61
C MET A 267 4.62 9.69 -9.51
N GLY A 268 3.96 10.84 -9.46
CA GLY A 268 4.50 12.12 -9.01
C GLY A 268 4.25 12.35 -7.51
N LEU A 269 4.80 13.46 -7.00
CA LEU A 269 4.64 13.87 -5.60
C LEU A 269 4.53 15.39 -5.48
N LEU A 270 3.48 15.85 -4.78
CA LEU A 270 3.36 17.20 -4.26
C LEU A 270 3.67 17.17 -2.75
N THR A 271 4.39 18.18 -2.28
CA THR A 271 4.72 18.34 -0.86
C THR A 271 4.31 19.72 -0.37
N ALA A 272 3.59 19.78 0.75
CA ALA A 272 3.30 21.01 1.48
C ALA A 272 3.75 20.89 2.95
N ASP A 273 4.10 22.01 3.57
CA ASP A 273 4.25 22.07 5.02
C ASP A 273 2.87 21.83 5.68
N ALA A 274 2.80 20.99 6.71
CA ALA A 274 1.52 20.66 7.35
C ALA A 274 0.89 21.88 8.07
N LYS A 275 1.62 22.97 8.28
CA LYS A 275 1.08 24.20 8.86
C LYS A 275 0.62 25.21 7.81
N ALA A 276 0.94 25.00 6.53
CA ALA A 276 0.59 25.88 5.44
C ALA A 276 -0.92 25.88 5.14
N ASP A 277 -1.36 26.85 4.35
CA ASP A 277 -2.71 26.82 3.78
C ASP A 277 -2.72 25.88 2.58
N LEU A 278 -3.39 24.74 2.73
CA LEU A 278 -3.48 23.72 1.68
C LEU A 278 -4.33 24.16 0.48
N LEU A 279 -5.13 25.23 0.64
CA LEU A 279 -5.90 25.86 -0.43
C LEU A 279 -5.14 27.01 -1.12
N ASP A 280 -3.87 27.24 -0.81
CA ASP A 280 -2.98 28.07 -1.62
C ASP A 280 -2.13 27.17 -2.51
N PHE A 281 -2.26 27.28 -3.84
CA PHE A 281 -1.48 26.47 -4.78
C PHE A 281 0.04 26.64 -4.58
N ARG A 282 0.49 27.79 -4.04
CA ARG A 282 1.91 28.09 -3.78
C ARG A 282 2.46 27.31 -2.59
N SER A 283 1.61 26.72 -1.74
CA SER A 283 2.03 25.84 -0.65
C SER A 283 2.60 24.51 -1.14
N TRP A 284 2.32 24.15 -2.39
CA TRP A 284 2.66 22.85 -2.96
C TRP A 284 3.92 22.92 -3.82
N THR A 285 4.90 22.07 -3.50
CA THR A 285 6.10 21.85 -4.31
C THR A 285 5.98 20.52 -5.05
N LYS A 286 6.09 20.55 -6.38
CA LYS A 286 6.07 19.37 -7.25
C LYS A 286 7.49 18.78 -7.42
N SER A 287 7.62 17.46 -7.22
CA SER A 287 8.83 16.71 -7.58
C SER A 287 9.10 16.79 -9.09
N GLN A 288 10.34 17.05 -9.47
CA GLN A 288 10.72 17.20 -10.88
C GLN A 288 10.88 15.85 -11.60
N GLU A 289 11.09 14.78 -10.84
CA GLU A 289 11.20 13.40 -11.33
C GLU A 289 10.10 12.53 -10.70
N PRO A 290 9.68 11.44 -11.37
CA PRO A 290 8.74 10.50 -10.79
C PRO A 290 9.34 9.85 -9.54
N VAL A 291 8.51 9.68 -8.51
CA VAL A 291 8.90 9.07 -7.23
C VAL A 291 8.68 7.55 -7.21
N PHE A 292 7.97 7.02 -8.20
CA PHE A 292 7.75 5.59 -8.40
C PHE A 292 7.41 5.32 -9.87
N THR A 293 8.11 4.40 -10.53
CA THR A 293 7.98 4.17 -11.97
C THR A 293 8.30 2.72 -12.33
N THR A 294 8.08 2.37 -13.60
CA THR A 294 8.42 1.07 -14.18
C THR A 294 9.84 0.64 -13.80
N ASN A 295 9.97 -0.61 -13.36
CA ASN A 295 11.25 -1.25 -13.16
C ASN A 295 11.32 -2.53 -14.01
N VAL A 296 12.15 -2.48 -15.05
CA VAL A 296 12.33 -3.59 -16.00
C VAL A 296 12.97 -4.80 -15.34
N GLN A 297 13.88 -4.58 -14.38
CA GLN A 297 14.61 -5.66 -13.71
C GLN A 297 13.70 -6.50 -12.79
N THR A 298 12.70 -5.88 -12.18
CA THR A 298 11.67 -6.58 -11.38
C THR A 298 10.43 -6.95 -12.20
N SER A 299 10.45 -6.70 -13.52
CA SER A 299 9.32 -6.92 -14.44
C SER A 299 8.02 -6.25 -13.97
N GLN A 300 8.11 -5.03 -13.43
CA GLN A 300 6.96 -4.28 -12.96
C GLN A 300 6.76 -3.03 -13.82
N TYR A 301 5.64 -2.96 -14.51
CA TYR A 301 5.37 -1.95 -15.53
C TYR A 301 4.13 -1.12 -15.18
N GLY A 302 4.27 0.19 -15.35
CA GLY A 302 3.20 1.15 -15.15
C GLY A 302 2.67 1.22 -13.71
N PRO A 303 3.50 1.33 -12.66
CA PRO A 303 2.98 1.38 -11.31
C PRO A 303 2.30 2.72 -11.01
N GLY A 304 1.08 2.68 -10.47
CA GLY A 304 0.36 3.89 -10.11
C GLY A 304 -1.00 3.63 -9.47
N HIS A 305 -1.83 4.66 -9.51
CA HIS A 305 -3.09 4.85 -8.79
C HIS A 305 -3.00 4.27 -7.39
N ASN A 306 -2.11 4.86 -6.60
CA ASN A 306 -1.77 4.32 -5.31
C ASN A 306 -2.77 4.76 -4.23
N SER A 307 -2.74 4.08 -3.10
CA SER A 307 -3.26 4.54 -1.82
C SER A 307 -2.25 4.25 -0.71
N PHE A 308 -2.58 4.61 0.53
CA PHE A 308 -1.75 4.35 1.69
C PHE A 308 -2.57 3.70 2.80
N THR A 309 -1.96 2.73 3.47
CA THR A 309 -2.46 2.16 4.72
C THR A 309 -1.31 1.98 5.71
N VAL A 310 -1.57 1.36 6.85
CA VAL A 310 -0.59 1.06 7.89
C VAL A 310 -0.60 -0.46 8.13
N ALA A 311 0.56 -1.05 8.37
CA ALA A 311 0.68 -2.48 8.66
C ALA A 311 0.10 -2.84 10.04
N GLU A 312 0.08 -4.14 10.34
CA GLU A 312 -0.52 -4.70 11.56
C GLU A 312 0.13 -4.20 12.86
N ASP A 313 1.35 -3.66 12.80
CA ASP A 313 2.04 -3.03 13.92
C ASP A 313 1.51 -1.64 14.28
N GLY A 314 0.66 -1.05 13.43
CA GLY A 314 0.06 0.27 13.62
C GLY A 314 1.01 1.44 13.38
N VAL A 315 2.23 1.21 12.87
CA VAL A 315 3.24 2.27 12.66
C VAL A 315 3.96 2.20 11.31
N THR A 316 4.01 1.03 10.66
CA THR A 316 4.68 0.87 9.37
C THR A 316 3.75 1.33 8.25
N ASP A 317 4.10 2.44 7.58
CA ASP A 317 3.36 2.93 6.42
C ASP A 317 3.53 1.97 5.22
N VAL A 318 2.42 1.70 4.52
CA VAL A 318 2.35 0.76 3.39
C VAL A 318 1.85 1.49 2.15
N LEU A 319 2.62 1.41 1.07
CA LEU A 319 2.21 1.82 -0.27
C LEU A 319 1.36 0.70 -0.86
N VAL A 320 0.15 1.04 -1.29
CA VAL A 320 -0.76 0.15 -2.03
C VAL A 320 -0.85 0.69 -3.45
N TYR A 321 -0.67 -0.13 -4.47
CA TYR A 321 -0.62 0.35 -5.86
C TYR A 321 -0.97 -0.76 -6.85
N HIS A 322 -1.27 -0.43 -8.11
CA HIS A 322 -1.35 -1.45 -9.15
C HIS A 322 -0.15 -1.39 -10.10
N ALA A 323 0.20 -2.52 -10.71
CA ALA A 323 1.15 -2.59 -11.83
C ALA A 323 0.88 -3.85 -12.68
N ARG A 324 1.40 -3.87 -13.92
CA ARG A 324 1.43 -5.05 -14.79
C ARG A 324 2.77 -5.79 -14.69
N ASP A 325 2.74 -7.08 -15.00
CA ASP A 325 3.95 -7.94 -15.09
C ASP A 325 4.60 -7.97 -16.48
N TYR A 326 4.04 -7.20 -17.44
CA TYR A 326 4.56 -7.08 -18.81
C TYR A 326 4.46 -5.64 -19.31
N ARG A 327 5.33 -5.31 -20.25
CA ARG A 327 5.47 -3.96 -20.80
C ARG A 327 4.41 -3.59 -21.81
N ASP A 328 4.29 -4.43 -22.84
CA ASP A 328 3.57 -4.09 -24.06
C ASP A 328 2.16 -4.64 -24.01
N ILE A 329 1.18 -3.75 -24.18
CA ILE A 329 -0.24 -4.09 -24.18
C ILE A 329 -0.69 -4.28 -25.63
N VAL A 330 -1.47 -5.34 -25.88
CA VAL A 330 -2.12 -5.56 -27.17
C VAL A 330 -3.55 -5.05 -27.10
N GLY A 331 -3.86 -3.98 -27.85
CA GLY A 331 -5.17 -3.34 -27.84
C GLY A 331 -5.25 -2.13 -26.92
N ASP A 332 -6.46 -1.75 -26.53
CA ASP A 332 -6.71 -0.62 -25.63
C ASP A 332 -6.29 -0.98 -24.18
N PRO A 333 -5.37 -0.23 -23.54
CA PRO A 333 -4.97 -0.43 -22.15
C PRO A 333 -6.11 -0.46 -21.14
N LEU A 334 -7.24 0.20 -21.43
CA LEU A 334 -8.41 0.20 -20.56
C LEU A 334 -9.04 -1.20 -20.45
N TYR A 335 -9.00 -1.99 -21.52
CA TYR A 335 -9.59 -3.34 -21.59
C TYR A 335 -8.54 -4.46 -21.42
N ASP A 336 -7.31 -4.09 -21.07
CA ASP A 336 -6.32 -5.01 -20.55
C ASP A 336 -6.52 -5.19 -19.03
N HIS A 337 -7.01 -6.37 -18.65
CA HIS A 337 -7.47 -6.67 -17.29
C HIS A 337 -6.34 -7.05 -16.31
N ASN A 338 -5.06 -6.97 -16.71
CA ASN A 338 -3.94 -7.52 -15.94
C ASN A 338 -3.18 -6.45 -15.13
N ARG A 339 -3.88 -5.39 -14.71
CA ARG A 339 -3.42 -4.58 -13.57
C ARG A 339 -3.74 -5.35 -12.29
N HIS A 340 -2.72 -5.56 -11.47
CA HIS A 340 -2.86 -6.29 -10.21
C HIS A 340 -2.51 -5.38 -9.03
N ALA A 341 -3.26 -5.48 -7.94
CA ALA A 341 -3.00 -4.75 -6.71
C ALA A 341 -1.80 -5.35 -5.97
N ARG A 342 -0.95 -4.49 -5.43
CA ARG A 342 0.34 -4.81 -4.80
C ARG A 342 0.54 -3.93 -3.58
N VAL A 343 1.40 -4.37 -2.67
CA VAL A 343 1.77 -3.60 -1.48
C VAL A 343 3.27 -3.67 -1.21
N GLN A 344 3.84 -2.59 -0.70
CA GLN A 344 5.21 -2.56 -0.18
C GLN A 344 5.39 -1.53 0.93
N LYS A 345 6.41 -1.72 1.77
CA LYS A 345 6.74 -0.81 2.87
C LYS A 345 7.21 0.54 2.34
N VAL A 346 6.70 1.63 2.92
CA VAL A 346 7.25 2.98 2.73
C VAL A 346 8.41 3.19 3.69
N TYR A 347 9.52 3.69 3.17
CA TYR A 347 10.65 4.15 3.98
C TYR A 347 10.66 5.67 4.02
N TRP A 348 11.52 6.24 4.86
CA TRP A 348 11.58 7.68 5.07
C TRP A 348 13.01 8.17 4.91
N HIS A 349 13.19 9.23 4.12
CA HIS A 349 14.43 9.97 4.08
C HIS A 349 14.67 10.69 5.43
N PRO A 350 15.93 11.01 5.78
CA PRO A 350 16.23 11.81 6.97
C PRO A 350 15.56 13.18 7.00
N ASP A 351 15.25 13.76 5.82
CA ASP A 351 14.53 15.04 5.71
C ASP A 351 12.99 14.90 5.88
N GLY A 352 12.51 13.68 6.11
CA GLY A 352 11.11 13.36 6.34
C GLY A 352 10.28 13.13 5.08
N THR A 353 10.87 13.17 3.88
CA THR A 353 10.17 12.81 2.63
C THR A 353 10.04 11.29 2.46
N PRO A 354 8.96 10.79 1.83
CA PRO A 354 8.76 9.36 1.64
C PRO A 354 9.73 8.80 0.59
N LEU A 355 10.21 7.59 0.85
CA LEU A 355 11.11 6.83 0.00
C LEU A 355 10.43 5.52 -0.41
N PHE A 356 9.88 5.49 -1.62
CA PHE A 356 9.12 4.36 -2.14
C PHE A 356 10.00 3.26 -2.75
N GLY A 357 11.21 3.61 -3.21
CA GLY A 357 12.11 2.69 -3.91
C GLY A 357 11.58 2.32 -5.30
N VAL A 358 11.66 1.04 -5.64
CA VAL A 358 11.17 0.50 -6.92
C VAL A 358 9.98 -0.43 -6.64
N PRO A 359 9.08 -0.68 -7.61
CA PRO A 359 8.09 -1.74 -7.49
C PRO A 359 8.81 -3.09 -7.37
N VAL A 360 8.74 -3.70 -6.18
CA VAL A 360 9.66 -4.77 -5.78
C VAL A 360 9.41 -6.12 -6.47
N GLY A 361 8.29 -6.27 -7.18
CA GLY A 361 7.93 -7.50 -7.88
C GLY A 361 7.74 -8.69 -6.96
N THR A 362 7.93 -9.90 -7.50
CA THR A 362 7.76 -11.16 -6.76
C THR A 362 8.97 -11.47 -5.88
N GLY A 363 8.76 -12.22 -4.80
CA GLY A 363 9.85 -12.71 -3.95
C GLY A 363 9.47 -12.86 -2.48
N GLY A 364 10.44 -13.32 -1.69
CA GLY A 364 10.32 -13.39 -0.24
C GLY A 364 10.49 -12.03 0.46
N PRO A 365 10.43 -12.03 1.81
CA PRO A 365 10.65 -10.86 2.64
C PRO A 365 11.92 -10.09 2.30
N ILE A 366 11.83 -8.76 2.38
CA ILE A 366 12.93 -7.85 2.10
C ILE A 366 13.57 -7.41 3.42
N VAL A 367 14.89 -7.45 3.47
CA VAL A 367 15.68 -6.97 4.60
C VAL A 367 16.73 -5.96 4.11
N ARG A 368 17.16 -5.10 5.02
CA ARG A 368 18.35 -4.26 4.86
C ARG A 368 19.37 -4.65 5.92
N LEU A 369 20.65 -4.63 5.56
CA LEU A 369 21.74 -4.99 6.47
C LEU A 369 22.43 -3.72 6.98
N SER A 370 22.45 -3.51 8.30
CA SER A 370 23.12 -2.38 8.94
C SER A 370 24.30 -2.87 9.77
N PRO A 371 25.54 -2.40 9.56
CA PRO A 371 26.67 -2.79 10.40
C PRO A 371 26.41 -2.50 11.88
N ALA A 372 26.76 -3.44 12.76
CA ALA A 372 26.49 -3.35 14.19
C ALA A 372 27.34 -2.28 14.90
N ASP A 373 28.51 -1.96 14.36
CA ASP A 373 29.45 -0.97 14.91
C ASP A 373 29.18 0.47 14.44
N VAL A 374 28.27 0.66 13.48
CA VAL A 374 27.84 1.96 13.00
C VAL A 374 26.53 2.36 13.68
N ARG A 375 26.44 3.59 14.21
CA ARG A 375 25.25 4.07 14.94
C ARG A 375 24.30 4.92 14.11
N SER A 376 24.76 5.44 12.97
CA SER A 376 23.92 6.17 12.02
C SER A 376 23.01 5.22 11.24
N ALA A 377 22.07 5.77 10.45
CA ALA A 377 21.22 5.03 9.53
C ALA A 377 22.02 4.53 8.31
N ALA A 378 23.04 3.72 8.56
CA ALA A 378 23.97 3.20 7.57
C ALA A 378 23.57 1.78 7.15
N TYR A 379 23.58 1.54 5.84
CA TYR A 379 23.13 0.29 5.25
C TYR A 379 24.14 -0.22 4.24
N VAL A 380 24.28 -1.54 4.16
CA VAL A 380 24.89 -2.21 3.02
C VAL A 380 24.05 -1.89 1.80
N ARG A 381 24.71 -1.43 0.74
CA ARG A 381 24.12 -1.27 -0.59
C ARG A 381 25.13 -1.59 -1.69
N HIS A 382 24.66 -1.85 -2.89
CA HIS A 382 25.54 -1.87 -4.06
C HIS A 382 25.69 -0.47 -4.68
N ALA A 383 26.80 -0.24 -5.38
CA ALA A 383 26.94 0.76 -6.44
C ALA A 383 27.94 0.24 -7.44
N GLU A 384 27.64 0.38 -8.73
CA GLU A 384 28.44 -0.25 -9.80
C GLU A 384 28.65 -1.76 -9.53
N PHE A 385 27.63 -2.38 -8.93
CA PHE A 385 27.58 -3.76 -8.45
C PHE A 385 28.50 -4.12 -7.28
N VAL A 386 29.35 -3.22 -6.77
CA VAL A 386 30.20 -3.46 -5.60
C VAL A 386 29.46 -3.09 -4.31
N LEU A 387 29.56 -3.94 -3.28
CA LEU A 387 28.93 -3.68 -1.99
C LEU A 387 29.76 -2.74 -1.12
N ARG A 388 29.07 -1.79 -0.51
CA ARG A 388 29.60 -0.75 0.36
C ARG A 388 28.58 -0.42 1.44
N VAL A 389 29.00 0.37 2.43
CA VAL A 389 28.16 0.87 3.51
C VAL A 389 28.01 2.37 3.33
N ASP A 390 26.77 2.83 3.23
CA ASP A 390 26.49 4.26 3.11
C ASP A 390 25.40 4.69 4.08
N GLU A 391 25.51 5.93 4.55
CA GLU A 391 24.49 6.56 5.37
C GLU A 391 23.32 7.00 4.51
N ALA A 392 22.10 6.66 4.95
CA ALA A 392 20.83 7.08 4.37
C ALA A 392 20.81 7.02 2.82
N PRO A 393 21.11 5.86 2.19
CA PRO A 393 21.14 5.75 0.74
C PRO A 393 19.79 6.14 0.14
N ARG A 394 19.81 7.01 -0.88
CA ARG A 394 18.60 7.51 -1.54
C ARG A 394 18.02 6.47 -2.50
N GLU A 395 18.88 5.68 -3.13
CA GLU A 395 18.55 4.55 -3.97
C GLU A 395 18.18 3.35 -3.08
N LEU A 396 16.97 3.40 -2.49
CA LEU A 396 16.52 2.41 -1.49
C LEU A 396 16.77 0.96 -1.92
N ALA A 397 16.44 0.64 -3.17
CA ALA A 397 16.49 -0.71 -3.68
C ALA A 397 17.91 -1.28 -3.79
N ASP A 398 18.94 -0.42 -3.85
CA ASP A 398 20.34 -0.86 -3.80
C ASP A 398 20.73 -1.45 -2.44
N SER A 399 19.98 -1.09 -1.40
CA SER A 399 20.17 -1.54 -0.01
C SER A 399 19.17 -2.60 0.44
N GLN A 400 18.34 -3.09 -0.47
CA GLN A 400 17.29 -4.07 -0.19
C GLN A 400 17.69 -5.43 -0.74
N PHE A 401 17.63 -6.44 0.11
CA PHE A 401 18.02 -7.81 -0.21
C PHE A 401 16.97 -8.81 0.25
N ARG A 402 17.00 -10.00 -0.33
CA ARG A 402 16.23 -11.17 0.11
C ARG A 402 17.19 -12.28 0.48
N PHE A 403 16.99 -12.89 1.64
CA PHE A 403 17.60 -14.20 1.92
C PHE A 403 16.77 -15.26 1.20
N VAL A 404 17.43 -16.03 0.32
CA VAL A 404 16.81 -17.12 -0.45
C VAL A 404 17.60 -18.42 -0.24
N PRO A 405 17.04 -19.60 -0.58
CA PRO A 405 17.79 -20.85 -0.52
C PRO A 405 19.14 -20.73 -1.24
N GLY A 406 20.21 -21.18 -0.57
CA GLY A 406 21.57 -20.97 -1.04
C GLY A 406 21.88 -21.74 -2.32
N LEU A 407 22.57 -21.07 -3.24
CA LEU A 407 22.96 -21.62 -4.54
C LEU A 407 23.95 -22.81 -4.41
N ALA A 408 24.64 -22.92 -3.28
CA ALA A 408 25.54 -24.02 -2.95
C ALA A 408 24.87 -25.24 -2.28
N GLY A 409 23.55 -25.20 -2.05
CA GLY A 409 22.77 -26.33 -1.52
C GLY A 409 22.47 -26.27 -0.02
N ALA A 410 22.12 -27.44 0.54
CA ALA A 410 21.40 -27.56 1.80
C ALA A 410 22.12 -26.91 2.99
N GLY A 411 21.37 -26.12 3.77
CA GLY A 411 21.86 -25.43 4.97
C GLY A 411 22.62 -24.13 4.69
N THR A 412 22.53 -23.59 3.47
CA THR A 412 23.07 -22.28 3.10
C THR A 412 21.99 -21.37 2.53
N GLU A 413 22.25 -20.07 2.52
CA GLU A 413 21.37 -19.02 1.99
C GLU A 413 22.16 -18.12 1.04
N SER A 414 21.50 -17.64 -0.01
CA SER A 414 22.06 -16.61 -0.88
C SER A 414 21.34 -15.30 -0.63
N ILE A 415 22.06 -14.20 -0.82
CA ILE A 415 21.53 -12.85 -0.57
C ILE A 415 21.26 -12.24 -1.94
N GLN A 416 19.99 -12.25 -2.35
CA GLN A 416 19.55 -11.77 -3.66
C GLN A 416 19.29 -10.26 -3.62
N SER A 417 19.72 -9.53 -4.65
CA SER A 417 19.37 -8.12 -4.80
C SER A 417 17.88 -7.95 -5.15
N VAL A 418 17.20 -6.96 -4.56
CA VAL A 418 15.80 -6.68 -4.89
C VAL A 418 15.64 -6.04 -6.28
N ASN A 419 16.50 -5.08 -6.64
CA ASN A 419 16.42 -4.41 -7.94
C ASN A 419 17.18 -5.10 -9.07
N PHE A 420 17.97 -6.13 -8.77
CA PHE A 420 18.57 -7.03 -9.76
C PHE A 420 18.31 -8.49 -9.35
N PRO A 421 17.09 -9.03 -9.61
CA PRO A 421 16.70 -10.34 -9.12
C PRO A 421 17.54 -11.51 -9.65
N ASP A 422 18.26 -11.32 -10.77
CA ASP A 422 19.20 -12.30 -11.31
C ASP A 422 20.54 -12.32 -10.57
N ARG A 423 20.79 -11.38 -9.63
CA ARG A 423 22.08 -11.18 -8.96
C ARG A 423 22.06 -11.48 -7.47
N TYR A 424 23.19 -12.01 -7.01
CA TYR A 424 23.42 -12.42 -5.63
C TYR A 424 24.72 -11.84 -5.10
N VAL A 425 24.76 -11.56 -3.80
CA VAL A 425 25.99 -11.18 -3.11
C VAL A 425 27.02 -12.29 -3.27
N ARG A 426 28.21 -11.93 -3.75
CA ARG A 426 29.32 -12.84 -4.04
C ARG A 426 30.64 -12.23 -3.61
N ILE A 427 31.55 -13.08 -3.15
CA ILE A 427 32.93 -12.73 -2.81
C ILE A 427 33.86 -13.07 -3.98
N VAL A 428 34.73 -12.12 -4.35
CA VAL A 428 35.74 -12.25 -5.41
C VAL A 428 37.03 -11.59 -4.95
N ASP A 429 38.08 -12.37 -4.75
CA ASP A 429 39.39 -11.85 -4.33
C ASP A 429 39.33 -10.88 -3.12
N GLY A 430 38.41 -11.15 -2.18
CA GLY A 430 38.16 -10.33 -0.98
C GLY A 430 37.20 -9.14 -1.17
N GLU A 431 36.87 -8.78 -2.41
CA GLU A 431 35.81 -7.83 -2.74
C GLU A 431 34.43 -8.49 -2.68
N VAL A 432 33.43 -7.74 -2.23
CA VAL A 432 32.04 -8.22 -2.17
C VAL A 432 31.20 -7.41 -3.16
N ARG A 433 30.45 -8.11 -4.00
CA ARG A 433 29.68 -7.54 -5.13
C ARG A 433 28.40 -8.32 -5.39
N ILE A 434 27.54 -7.84 -6.27
CA ILE A 434 26.36 -8.58 -6.75
C ILE A 434 26.57 -9.07 -8.20
N ASP A 435 26.52 -10.37 -8.42
CA ASP A 435 26.75 -10.98 -9.74
C ASP A 435 25.65 -11.99 -10.10
N PRO A 436 25.41 -12.25 -11.40
CA PRO A 436 24.57 -13.34 -11.83
C PRO A 436 25.24 -14.67 -11.45
N VAL A 437 24.53 -15.50 -10.69
CA VAL A 437 25.00 -16.84 -10.28
C VAL A 437 23.82 -17.79 -10.29
N GLN A 438 24.03 -18.98 -10.82
CA GLN A 438 23.04 -20.06 -10.87
C GLN A 438 23.42 -21.20 -9.91
N PRO A 439 22.43 -21.99 -9.45
CA PRO A 439 22.72 -23.22 -8.71
C PRO A 439 23.63 -24.15 -9.51
N GLY A 440 24.70 -24.64 -8.88
CA GLY A 440 25.69 -25.52 -9.52
C GLY A 440 26.87 -24.80 -10.19
N ASP A 441 26.84 -23.47 -10.31
CA ASP A 441 28.00 -22.72 -10.78
C ASP A 441 29.20 -22.91 -9.83
N ALA A 442 30.42 -22.90 -10.36
CA ALA A 442 31.64 -22.92 -9.55
C ALA A 442 31.72 -21.73 -8.57
N ALA A 443 31.02 -20.64 -8.89
CA ALA A 443 30.90 -19.44 -8.07
C ALA A 443 29.87 -19.59 -6.92
N ALA A 444 28.97 -20.57 -6.96
CA ALA A 444 27.87 -20.72 -6.01
C ALA A 444 28.33 -20.80 -4.52
N PRO A 445 29.44 -21.48 -4.16
CA PRO A 445 29.93 -21.50 -2.77
C PRO A 445 30.34 -20.12 -2.24
N MET A 446 30.83 -19.22 -3.11
CA MET A 446 31.20 -17.85 -2.73
C MET A 446 30.04 -16.84 -2.86
N ALA A 447 28.88 -17.30 -3.35
CA ALA A 447 27.61 -16.56 -3.39
C ALA A 447 26.56 -17.13 -2.40
N SER A 448 26.99 -18.04 -1.52
CA SER A 448 26.15 -18.68 -0.50
C SER A 448 26.78 -18.50 0.87
N PHE A 449 25.94 -18.34 1.89
CA PHE A 449 26.32 -17.96 3.24
C PHE A 449 25.58 -18.80 4.28
N ARG A 450 26.15 -18.85 5.48
CA ARG A 450 25.47 -19.30 6.70
C ARG A 450 25.27 -18.11 7.62
N ARG A 451 24.03 -17.88 8.07
CA ARG A 451 23.72 -16.90 9.12
C ARG A 451 24.18 -17.45 10.47
N VAL A 452 25.18 -16.78 11.06
CA VAL A 452 25.70 -17.10 12.39
C VAL A 452 25.20 -16.05 13.37
N PRO A 453 24.37 -16.40 14.37
CA PRO A 453 23.92 -15.45 15.38
C PRO A 453 25.10 -14.82 16.14
N THR A 454 24.99 -13.53 16.42
CA THR A 454 25.96 -12.77 17.21
C THR A 454 25.21 -11.95 18.27
N LYS A 455 25.92 -11.42 19.27
CA LYS A 455 25.29 -10.56 20.28
C LYS A 455 24.69 -9.25 19.74
N TRP A 456 24.96 -8.87 18.49
CA TRP A 456 24.50 -7.60 17.90
C TRP A 456 23.62 -7.78 16.64
N GLY A 457 23.33 -9.01 16.23
CA GLY A 457 22.67 -9.30 14.96
C GLY A 457 23.18 -10.62 14.36
N VAL A 458 23.45 -10.64 13.07
CA VAL A 458 23.92 -11.84 12.34
C VAL A 458 25.27 -11.58 11.67
N ALA A 459 26.11 -12.60 11.66
CA ALA A 459 27.30 -12.68 10.82
C ALA A 459 27.02 -13.57 9.61
N LEU A 460 27.63 -13.26 8.47
CA LEU A 460 27.42 -13.96 7.20
C LEU A 460 28.70 -14.69 6.81
N GLN A 461 28.78 -15.97 7.16
CA GLN A 461 29.93 -16.84 6.87
C GLN A 461 29.82 -17.41 5.46
N ALA A 462 30.87 -17.32 4.65
CA ALA A 462 30.87 -17.89 3.30
C ALA A 462 30.72 -19.43 3.35
N ALA A 463 29.96 -19.99 2.41
CA ALA A 463 29.77 -21.44 2.34
C ALA A 463 31.03 -22.16 1.83
N GLY A 464 31.73 -21.55 0.86
CA GLY A 464 32.96 -22.08 0.25
C GLY A 464 34.22 -21.96 1.11
N ASP A 465 34.20 -21.13 2.15
CA ASP A 465 35.31 -20.97 3.09
C ASP A 465 34.77 -20.58 4.48
N THR A 466 34.80 -21.54 5.42
CA THR A 466 34.28 -21.35 6.77
C THR A 466 35.13 -20.39 7.63
N GLY A 467 36.35 -20.05 7.20
CA GLY A 467 37.15 -19.01 7.85
C GLY A 467 36.73 -17.59 7.45
N THR A 468 35.93 -17.44 6.41
CA THR A 468 35.63 -16.16 5.76
C THR A 468 34.21 -15.68 6.05
N TYR A 469 34.09 -14.40 6.42
CA TYR A 469 32.84 -13.72 6.72
C TYR A 469 32.77 -12.38 5.98
N LEU A 470 31.55 -11.91 5.69
CA LEU A 470 31.35 -10.52 5.29
C LEU A 470 31.70 -9.58 6.44
N ARG A 471 32.45 -8.52 6.14
CA ARG A 471 32.88 -7.53 7.13
C ARG A 471 32.84 -6.13 6.55
N HIS A 472 32.46 -5.17 7.38
CA HIS A 472 32.56 -3.75 7.07
C HIS A 472 33.94 -3.21 7.46
N GLU A 473 34.61 -2.52 6.52
CA GLU A 473 35.88 -1.82 6.75
C GLU A 473 35.86 -0.47 6.05
N SER A 474 35.85 0.62 6.83
CA SER A 474 35.98 2.01 6.34
C SER A 474 35.05 2.35 5.17
N GLY A 475 33.77 1.97 5.25
CA GLY A 475 32.75 2.22 4.22
C GLY A 475 32.71 1.18 3.10
N ARG A 476 33.65 0.22 3.05
CA ARG A 476 33.60 -0.92 2.10
C ARG A 476 33.04 -2.16 2.77
N LEU A 477 32.37 -3.00 2.00
CA LEU A 477 32.10 -4.37 2.41
C LEU A 477 33.18 -5.28 1.80
N THR A 478 33.90 -6.01 2.65
CA THR A 478 34.94 -6.95 2.26
C THR A 478 34.65 -8.33 2.84
N ALA A 479 35.47 -9.32 2.49
CA ALA A 479 35.42 -10.65 3.09
C ALA A 479 36.74 -11.00 3.78
N GLY A 480 36.67 -11.67 4.93
CA GLY A 480 37.86 -12.15 5.65
C GLY A 480 37.52 -12.77 7.00
N PRO A 481 38.53 -13.01 7.87
CA PRO A 481 38.29 -13.57 9.20
C PRO A 481 37.33 -12.73 10.04
N ALA A 482 36.64 -13.39 10.98
CA ALA A 482 35.74 -12.72 11.92
C ALA A 482 36.45 -11.57 12.68
N ALA A 483 35.80 -10.40 12.72
CA ALA A 483 36.37 -9.15 13.21
C ALA A 483 35.46 -8.44 14.24
N GLY A 484 34.85 -9.22 15.14
CA GLY A 484 33.97 -8.69 16.19
C GLY A 484 32.73 -8.00 15.61
N ALA A 485 32.44 -6.78 16.06
CA ALA A 485 31.25 -6.03 15.63
C ALA A 485 31.26 -5.67 14.12
N ARG A 486 32.44 -5.60 13.49
CA ARG A 486 32.58 -5.34 12.05
C ARG A 486 32.05 -6.47 11.16
N THR A 487 31.86 -7.66 11.72
CA THR A 487 31.31 -8.84 11.02
C THR A 487 29.82 -9.05 11.34
N SER A 488 29.23 -8.19 12.18
CA SER A 488 27.85 -8.32 12.62
C SER A 488 26.96 -7.27 11.96
N PHE A 489 25.79 -7.71 11.51
CA PHE A 489 24.80 -6.88 10.85
C PHE A 489 23.45 -7.02 11.56
N ARG A 490 22.82 -5.88 11.85
CA ARG A 490 21.41 -5.81 12.21
C ARG A 490 20.58 -5.87 10.95
N LEU A 491 19.50 -6.65 10.99
CA LEU A 491 18.52 -6.74 9.92
C LEU A 491 17.35 -5.81 10.26
N SER A 492 16.84 -5.08 9.26
CA SER A 492 15.77 -4.09 9.41
C SER A 492 14.88 -3.98 8.17
#